data_AF-A0A967U4Q8-F1
#
_entry.id   AF-A0A967U4Q8-F1
#
_cell.length_a   1.000
_cell.length_b   1.000
_cell.length_c   1.000
_cell.angle_alpha   90.00
_cell.angle_beta   90.00
_cell.angle_gamma   90.00
#
_symmetry.space_group_name_H-M   'P 1'
#
loop_
_entity.id
_entity.type
_entity.pdbx_description
1 polymer ?
#
loop_
_entity_poly.entity_id
_entity_poly.type
_entity_poly.pdbx_seq_one_letter_code
_entity_poly.pdbx_strand_id
1 'polypeptide(L)' 'MNELLELLKELGCSNVLMSGSGTAVFAIFTSQNEAKDVYDYLNDSGDYSVFLAKGISGWHRLS' A
#
# COMPACT_ATOMS: atom_id res chain seq x y z
N MET A 1 -13.62 5.09 11.80
CA MET A 1 -12.41 4.27 11.59
C MET A 1 -12.44 3.86 10.12
N ASN A 2 -11.35 4.02 9.38
CA ASN A 2 -11.36 3.91 7.92
C ASN A 2 -11.35 2.43 7.50
N GLU A 3 -12.41 1.93 6.86
CA GLU A 3 -12.60 0.48 6.57
C GLU A 3 -11.46 -0.11 5.73
N LEU A 4 -10.93 0.65 4.78
CA LEU A 4 -9.77 0.28 3.96
C LEU A 4 -8.51 0.07 4.82
N LEU A 5 -8.34 0.83 5.90
CA LEU A 5 -7.16 0.73 6.75
C LEU A 5 -7.21 -0.54 7.63
N GLU A 6 -8.39 -0.95 8.07
CA GLU A 6 -8.56 -2.22 8.80
C GLU A 6 -8.37 -3.42 7.87
N LEU A 7 -8.96 -3.38 6.66
CA LEU A 7 -8.76 -4.41 5.62
C LEU A 7 -7.27 -4.61 5.31
N LEU A 8 -6.50 -3.53 5.13
CA LEU A 8 -5.07 -3.63 4.84
C LEU A 8 -4.27 -4.22 6.01
N LYS A 9 -4.64 -3.92 7.26
CA LYS A 9 -4.03 -4.56 8.43
C LYS A 9 -4.32 -6.06 8.50
N GLU A 10 -5.55 -6.48 8.18
CA GLU A 10 -5.94 -7.89 8.13
C GLU A 10 -5.17 -8.65 7.03
N LEU A 11 -4.85 -7.98 5.93
CA LEU A 11 -3.99 -8.50 4.85
C LEU A 11 -2.49 -8.55 5.22
N GLY A 12 -2.14 -8.23 6.48
CA GLY A 12 -0.76 -8.31 6.98
C GLY A 12 0.11 -7.08 6.67
N CYS A 13 -0.49 -5.98 6.22
CA CYS A 13 0.25 -4.76 5.92
C CYS A 13 0.74 -4.10 7.23
N SER A 14 2.04 -4.10 7.47
CA SER A 14 2.63 -3.62 8.73
C SER A 14 2.79 -2.10 8.80
N ASN A 15 2.72 -1.39 7.67
CA ASN A 15 2.91 0.06 7.59
C ASN A 15 1.80 0.71 6.77
N VAL A 16 0.58 0.68 7.31
CA VAL A 16 -0.59 1.33 6.70
C VAL A 16 -0.75 2.73 7.29
N LEU A 17 -0.64 3.76 6.46
CA LEU A 17 -0.78 5.15 6.87
C LEU A 17 -1.79 5.87 5.97
N MET A 18 -2.68 6.66 6.58
CA MET A 18 -3.44 7.66 5.84
C MET A 18 -2.54 8.83 5.46
N SER A 19 -2.71 9.34 4.25
CA SER A 19 -1.99 10.53 3.79
C SER A 19 -2.70 11.82 4.22
N GLY A 20 -2.09 12.56 5.16
CA GLY A 20 -2.53 13.91 5.54
C GLY A 20 -3.98 13.97 6.03
N SER A 21 -4.74 14.94 5.53
CA SER A 21 -6.18 15.12 5.80
C SER A 21 -7.10 14.38 4.81
N GLY A 22 -6.54 13.56 3.91
CA GLY A 22 -7.26 12.94 2.80
C GLY A 22 -7.64 11.48 3.03
N THR A 23 -8.39 10.91 2.07
CA THR A 23 -8.85 9.50 2.06
C THR A 23 -7.83 8.51 1.50
N ALA A 24 -6.67 8.98 1.05
CA ALA A 24 -5.62 8.14 0.49
C ALA A 24 -4.92 7.32 1.57
N VAL A 25 -4.70 6.04 1.28
CA VAL A 25 -4.01 5.09 2.17
C VAL A 25 -2.79 4.53 1.45
N PHE A 26 -1.66 4.46 2.16
CA PHE A 26 -0.45 3.82 1.69
C PHE A 26 -0.15 2.57 2.51
N ALA A 27 0.26 1.50 1.84
CA ALA A 27 0.76 0.28 2.44
C ALA A 27 2.15 -0.04 1.86
N ILE A 28 3.11 -0.36 2.74
CA ILE A 28 4.47 -0.75 2.35
C ILE A 28 4.62 -2.26 2.54
N PHE A 29 5.09 -2.93 1.49
CA PHE A 29 5.30 -4.37 1.45
C PHE A 29 6.78 -4.70 1.32
N THR A 30 7.22 -5.78 1.95
CA THR A 30 8.59 -6.31 1.82
C THR A 30 8.74 -7.22 0.61
N SER A 31 7.64 -7.74 0.08
CA SER A 31 7.57 -8.60 -1.11
C SER A 31 6.83 -7.92 -2.26
N GLN A 32 7.42 -7.96 -3.45
CA GLN A 32 6.76 -7.47 -4.66
C GLN A 32 5.52 -8.32 -5.02
N ASN A 33 5.53 -9.62 -4.70
CA ASN A 33 4.39 -10.50 -4.98
C ASN A 33 3.21 -10.14 -4.08
N GLU A 34 3.44 -9.95 -2.77
CA GLU A 34 2.39 -9.54 -1.82
C GLU A 34 1.79 -8.18 -2.21
N ALA A 35 2.64 -7.22 -2.60
CA ALA A 35 2.17 -5.92 -3.07
C ALA A 35 1.29 -6.04 -4.33
N LYS A 36 1.64 -6.98 -5.23
CA LYS A 36 0.87 -7.22 -6.46
C LYS A 36 -0.47 -7.89 -6.16
N ASP A 37 -0.50 -8.89 -5.29
CA ASP A 37 -1.73 -9.60 -4.94
C ASP A 37 -2.77 -8.66 -4.33
N VAL A 38 -2.34 -7.76 -3.44
CA VAL A 38 -3.21 -6.73 -2.85
C VAL A 38 -3.63 -5.69 -3.88
N TYR A 39 -2.72 -5.29 -4.78
CA TYR A 39 -3.04 -4.37 -5.88
C TYR A 39 -4.13 -4.95 -6.78
N ASP A 40 -3.98 -6.20 -7.24
CA ASP A 40 -4.95 -6.85 -8.12
C ASP A 40 -6.31 -6.96 -7.43
N TYR A 41 -6.35 -7.40 -6.17
CA TYR A 41 -7.59 -7.51 -5.38
C TYR A 41 -8.37 -6.18 -5.28
N LEU A 42 -7.68 -5.09 -4.95
CA LEU A 42 -8.32 -3.78 -4.80
C LEU A 42 -8.68 -3.16 -6.17
N ASN A 43 -7.88 -3.42 -7.20
CA ASN A 43 -8.12 -2.90 -8.54
C ASN A 43 -9.31 -3.61 -9.21
N ASP A 44 -9.50 -4.90 -8.95
CA ASP A 44 -10.61 -5.69 -9.45
C ASP A 44 -11.95 -5.33 -8.81
N SER A 45 -11.95 -4.80 -7.57
CA SER A 45 -13.20 -4.36 -6.91
C SER A 45 -13.83 -3.14 -7.59
N GLY A 46 -13.01 -2.29 -8.22
CA GLY A 46 -13.45 -1.07 -8.90
C GLY A 46 -13.83 0.08 -7.95
N ASP A 47 -13.74 -0.11 -6.63
CA ASP A 47 -14.11 0.89 -5.62
C ASP A 47 -12.98 1.92 -5.38
N TYR A 48 -11.76 1.60 -5.81
CA TYR A 48 -10.56 2.35 -5.49
C TYR A 48 -9.73 2.68 -6.73
N SER A 49 -9.11 3.85 -6.74
CA SER A 49 -7.99 4.14 -7.64
C SER A 49 -6.70 3.63 -7.00
N VAL A 50 -6.19 2.50 -7.47
CA VAL A 50 -5.06 1.78 -6.86
C VAL A 50 -3.78 2.03 -7.67
N PHE A 51 -2.68 2.28 -6.98
CA PHE A 51 -1.37 2.52 -7.61
C PHE A 51 -0.32 1.61 -6.98
N LEU A 52 0.42 0.88 -7.82
CA LEU A 52 1.55 0.06 -7.39
C LEU A 52 2.86 0.76 -7.71
N ALA A 53 3.64 1.11 -6.68
CA ALA A 53 4.95 1.72 -6.82
C ALA A 53 6.05 0.78 -6.34
N LYS A 54 7.15 0.69 -7.09
CA LYS A 54 8.37 -0.01 -6.68
C LYS A 54 9.39 1.01 -6.20
N GLY A 55 9.91 0.82 -4.99
CA GLY A 55 11.00 1.65 -4.47
C GLY A 55 12.22 1.61 -5.39
N ILE A 56 12.93 2.73 -5.50
CA ILE A 56 14.16 2.81 -6.30
C ILE A 56 15.25 2.04 -5.53
N SER A 57 15.65 0.87 -6.01
CA SER A 57 16.85 0.17 -5.54
C SER A 57 18.08 0.85 -6.17
N GLY A 58 18.48 2.00 -5.62
CA GLY A 58 19.58 2.79 -6.19
C GLY A 58 19.99 4.00 -5.34
N TRP A 59 21.04 3.78 -4.55
CA TRP A 59 22.08 4.72 -4.11
C TRP A 59 21.87 5.71 -2.94
N HIS A 60 22.68 5.40 -1.90
CA HIS A 60 23.34 6.23 -0.88
C HIS A 60 22.52 6.81 0.28
N ARG A 61 22.65 6.17 1.46
CA ARG A 61 22.79 6.93 2.71
C ARG A 61 23.95 7.90 2.48
N LEU A 62 23.67 9.20 2.41
CA LEU A 62 24.67 10.21 2.72
C LEU A 62 25.08 9.95 4.17
N SER A 63 26.20 9.25 4.33
CA SER A 63 27.00 9.28 5.55
C SER A 63 27.48 10.69 5.81
#